data_AF-A0A967LHV6-F1
#
_entry.id   AF-A0A967LHV6-F1
#
_cell.length_a   1.000
_cell.length_b   1.000
_cell.length_c   1.000
_cell.angle_alpha   90.00
_cell.angle_beta   90.00
_cell.angle_gamma   90.00
#
_symmetry.space_group_name_H-M   'P 1'
#
loop_
_entity.id
_entity.type
_entity.pdbx_description
1 polymer ?
#
loop_
_entity_poly.entity_id
_entity_poly.type
_entity_poly.pdbx_seq_one_letter_code
_entity_poly.pdbx_strand_id
1 'polypeptide(L)' 'KVIQQAEVSLQKNVKTILFIDEIHRFNKAQQDALLHAVEDGAIILIGATTENPSFEVISPLL' A
#
# COMPACT_ATOMS: atom_id res chain seq x y z
N LYS A 1 3.04 6.17 10.59
CA LYS A 1 3.47 5.18 11.62
C LYS A 1 3.76 3.81 11.02
N VAL A 2 2.81 3.17 10.32
CA VAL A 2 3.02 1.83 9.73
C VAL A 2 4.13 1.84 8.66
N ILE A 3 4.10 2.78 7.72
CA ILE A 3 5.12 2.91 6.66
C ILE A 3 6.52 3.11 7.26
N GLN A 4 6.67 4.03 8.21
CA GLN A 4 7.94 4.27 8.90
C GLN A 4 8.49 3.00 9.60
N GLN A 5 7.62 2.16 10.18
CA GLN A 5 8.05 0.88 10.75
C GLN A 5 8.51 -0.09 9.66
N ALA A 6 7.83 -0.11 8.52
CA ALA A 6 8.19 -0.93 7.38
C ALA A 6 9.55 -0.54 6.80
N GLU A 7 9.85 0.76 6.72
CA GLU A 7 11.18 1.27 6.31
C GLU A 7 12.29 0.79 7.26
N VAL A 8 12.06 0.85 8.56
CA VAL A 8 13.01 0.33 9.57
C VAL A 8 13.19 -1.20 9.45
N SER A 9 12.11 -1.93 9.15
CA SER A 9 12.18 -3.38 8.88
C SER A 9 12.98 -3.68 7.60
N LEU A 10 12.80 -2.87 6.55
CA LEU A 10 13.52 -3.01 5.30
C LEU A 10 15.04 -2.84 5.49
N GLN A 11 15.48 -1.89 6.32
CA GLN A 11 16.90 -1.72 6.67
C GLN A 11 17.51 -2.96 7.34
N LYS A 12 16.67 -3.81 7.95
CA LYS A 12 17.05 -5.09 8.56
C LYS A 12 16.84 -6.27 7.61
N ASN A 13 16.59 -6.01 6.32
CA ASN A 13 16.22 -6.99 5.30
C ASN A 13 14.96 -7.81 5.64
N VAL A 14 14.07 -7.27 6.46
CA VAL A 14 12.78 -7.89 6.80
C VAL A 14 11.71 -7.30 5.88
N LYS A 15 11.09 -8.15 5.07
CA LYS A 15 9.96 -7.75 4.22
C LYS A 15 8.71 -7.55 5.06
N THR A 16 7.97 -6.48 4.77
CA THR A 16 6.71 -6.15 5.44
C THR A 16 5.56 -6.32 4.46
N ILE A 17 4.52 -7.04 4.85
CA ILE A 17 3.26 -7.09 4.10
C ILE A 17 2.29 -6.12 4.77
N LEU A 18 1.71 -5.20 4.00
CA LEU A 18 0.62 -4.35 4.44
C LEU A 18 -0.68 -4.83 3.79
N PHE A 19 -1.56 -5.38 4.60
CA PHE A 19 -2.90 -5.75 4.17
C PHE A 19 -3.88 -4.61 4.47
N ILE A 20 -4.67 -4.24 3.47
CA ILE A 20 -5.74 -3.25 3.60
C ILE A 20 -7.03 -3.88 3.09
N ASP A 21 -7.99 -4.04 3.99
CA ASP A 21 -9.35 -4.40 3.62
C ASP A 21 -10.13 -3.17 3.16
N GLU A 22 -11.03 -3.37 2.20
CA GLU A 22 -11.82 -2.33 1.53
C GLU A 22 -10.98 -1.13 1.06
N ILE A 23 -9.92 -1.41 0.29
CA ILE A 23 -8.98 -0.39 -0.23
C ILE A 23 -9.68 0.71 -1.04
N HIS A 24 -10.87 0.44 -1.59
CA HIS A 24 -11.70 1.44 -2.27
C HIS A 24 -12.11 2.62 -1.36
N ARG A 25 -12.02 2.48 -0.02
CA ARG A 25 -12.32 3.57 0.91
C ARG A 25 -11.20 4.59 1.02
N PHE A 26 -10.01 4.28 0.50
CA PHE A 26 -8.87 5.18 0.55
C PHE A 26 -9.00 6.24 -0.54
N ASN A 27 -8.85 7.51 -0.15
CA ASN A 27 -8.78 8.58 -1.12
C ASN A 27 -7.45 8.55 -1.89
N LYS A 28 -7.39 9.28 -3.01
CA LYS A 28 -6.21 9.35 -3.86
C LYS A 28 -4.92 9.70 -3.11
N ALA A 29 -4.94 10.69 -2.21
CA ALA A 29 -3.75 11.10 -1.47
C ALA A 29 -3.23 10.00 -0.53
N GLN A 30 -4.12 9.19 0.04
CA GLN A 30 -3.74 8.02 0.83
C GLN A 30 -3.15 6.92 -0.05
N GLN A 31 -3.71 6.69 -1.25
CA GLN A 31 -3.18 5.72 -2.21
C GLN A 31 -1.80 6.12 -2.74
N ASP A 32 -1.60 7.40 -3.08
CA ASP A 32 -0.30 7.94 -3.50
C ASP A 32 0.75 7.76 -2.39
N ALA A 33 0.37 7.97 -1.12
CA ALA A 33 1.27 7.72 0.01
C ALA A 33 1.65 6.23 0.17
N LEU A 34 0.75 5.31 -0.18
CA LEU A 34 1.06 3.86 -0.21
C LEU A 34 1.95 3.51 -1.39
N LEU A 35 1.71 4.11 -2.56
CA LEU A 35 2.48 3.87 -3.78
C LEU A 35 3.96 4.12 -3.55
N HIS A 36 4.32 5.26 -2.95
CA HIS A 36 5.73 5.54 -2.62
C HIS A 36 6.38 4.43 -1.79
N ALA A 37 5.68 3.93 -0.76
CA ALA A 37 6.21 2.85 0.08
C ALA A 37 6.28 1.49 -0.64
N VAL A 38 5.44 1.26 -1.66
CA VAL A 38 5.50 0.08 -2.53
C VAL A 38 6.68 0.18 -3.49
N GLU A 39 6.88 1.34 -4.13
CA GLU A 39 7.97 1.60 -5.07
C GLU A 39 9.35 1.48 -4.40
N ASP A 40 9.48 1.99 -3.17
CA ASP A 40 10.71 1.86 -2.35
C ASP A 40 10.91 0.43 -1.81
N GLY A 41 9.92 -0.45 -1.98
CA GLY A 41 9.94 -1.83 -1.49
C GLY A 41 9.85 -1.95 0.04
N ALA A 42 9.46 -0.88 0.73
CA ALA A 42 9.25 -0.86 2.17
C ALA A 42 8.08 -1.78 2.57
N ILE A 43 7.03 -1.81 1.74
CA ILE A 43 5.90 -2.72 1.90
C ILE A 43 5.62 -3.52 0.62
N ILE A 44 5.08 -4.72 0.81
CA ILE A 44 4.31 -5.45 -0.19
C ILE A 44 2.84 -5.17 0.15
N LEU A 45 2.13 -4.47 -0.74
CA LEU A 45 0.73 -4.10 -0.52
C LEU A 45 -0.20 -5.21 -1.02
N ILE A 46 -1.15 -5.63 -0.17
CA ILE A 46 -2.27 -6.49 -0.53
C ILE A 46 -3.56 -5.74 -0.20
N GLY A 47 -4.26 -5.27 -1.24
CA GLY A 47 -5.57 -4.64 -1.11
C GLY A 47 -6.68 -5.66 -1.35
N ALA A 48 -7.67 -5.70 -0.45
CA ALA A 48 -8.94 -6.37 -0.70
C ALA A 48 -10.04 -5.33 -0.92
N THR A 49 -11.02 -5.64 -1.78
CA THR A 49 -12.18 -4.78 -2.03
C THR A 49 -13.33 -5.62 -2.56
N THR A 50 -14.55 -5.24 -2.21
CA THR A 50 -15.78 -5.77 -2.81
C THR A 50 -16.19 -5.04 -4.10
N GLU A 51 -15.66 -3.83 -4.30
CA GLU A 51 -15.90 -2.99 -5.49
C GLU A 51 -14.91 -3.31 -6.63
N ASN A 52 -15.25 -2.94 -7.86
CA ASN A 52 -14.35 -3.11 -9.01
C ASN A 52 -13.13 -2.17 -8.87
N PRO A 53 -11.89 -2.71 -8.78
CA PRO A 53 -10.69 -1.91 -8.54
C PRO A 53 -10.44 -0.81 -9.56
N SER A 54 -10.83 -1.00 -10.82
CA SER A 54 -10.53 -0.03 -11.89
C SER A 54 -11.20 1.33 -11.74
N PHE A 55 -12.21 1.45 -10.85
CA PHE A 55 -12.91 2.70 -10.59
C PHE A 55 -12.36 3.48 -9.39
N GLU A 56 -11.91 2.78 -8.35
CA GLU A 56 -11.59 3.40 -7.05
C GLU A 56 -10.09 3.34 -6.71
N VAL A 57 -9.32 2.52 -7.40
CA VAL A 57 -7.86 2.37 -7.18
C VAL A 57 -7.09 3.08 -8.30
N ILE A 58 -6.07 3.86 -7.92
CA ILE A 58 -5.20 4.54 -8.88
C ILE A 58 -4.44 3.53 -9.75
N SER A 59 -4.27 3.84 -11.03
CA SER A 59 -3.66 2.93 -12.00
C SER A 59 -2.29 2.37 -11.62
N PRO A 60 -1.39 3.09 -10.93
CA PRO A 60 -0.11 2.52 -10.49
C PRO A 60 -0.22 1.38 -9.47
N LEU A 61 -1.36 1.23 -8.81
CA LEU A 61 -1.62 0.16 -7.82
C LEU A 61 -2.42 -1.02 -8.41
N LEU A 62 -2.70 -1.01 -9.72
CA LEU A 62 -3.44 -2.06 -10.44
C LEU A 62 -2.52 -3.03 -11.18
#